data_AF-A0A497YMN4-F1
#
_entry.id   AF-A0A497YMN4-F1
#
_cell.length_a   1.000
_cell.length_b   1.000
_cell.length_c   1.000
_cell.angle_alpha   90.00
_cell.angle_beta   90.00
_cell.angle_gamma   90.00
#
_symmetry.space_group_name_H-M   'P 1'
#
loop_
_entity.id
_entity.type
_entity.pdbx_description
1 polymer ?
#
loop_
_entity_poly.entity_id
_entity_poly.type
_entity_poly.pdbx_seq_one_letter_code
_entity_poly.pdbx_strand_id
1 'polypeptide(L)' 'MKDYELVKKQLEREHKQTIDDIMYDYYIEKDLGPAVGAKELGIPRRAFVYFVQQCELQAAKFDLIKKKALNSGELMAAL' A
#
# COMPACT_ATOMS: atom_id res chain seq x y z
N MET A 1 -16.36 -9.06 -11.03
CA MET A 1 -15.06 -9.27 -10.37
C MET A 1 -14.03 -10.02 -11.22
N LYS A 2 -14.22 -10.21 -12.54
CA LYS A 2 -13.17 -10.78 -13.42
C LYS A 2 -12.03 -9.78 -13.72
N ASP A 3 -12.30 -8.49 -13.56
CA ASP A 3 -11.36 -7.42 -13.91
C ASP A 3 -10.15 -7.35 -12.97
N TYR A 4 -10.32 -7.59 -11.66
CA TYR A 4 -9.21 -7.48 -10.71
C TYR A 4 -8.22 -8.63 -10.80
N GLU A 5 -8.67 -9.84 -11.19
CA GLU A 5 -7.75 -10.95 -11.42
C GLU A 5 -6.86 -10.72 -12.66
N LEU A 6 -7.39 -10.05 -13.70
CA LEU A 6 -6.59 -9.63 -14.85
C LEU A 6 -5.58 -8.54 -14.46
N VAL A 7 -6.00 -7.54 -13.70
CA VAL A 7 -5.11 -6.49 -13.19
C VAL A 7 -4.01 -7.10 -12.31
N LYS A 8 -4.35 -8.03 -11.43
CA LYS A 8 -3.39 -8.76 -10.59
C LYS A 8 -2.33 -9.43 -11.45
N LYS A 9 -2.74 -10.26 -12.42
CA LYS A 9 -1.80 -10.98 -13.31
C LYS A 9 -0.93 -10.05 -14.15
N GLN A 10 -1.46 -8.89 -14.53
CA GLN A 10 -0.69 -7.86 -15.22
C GLN A 10 0.41 -7.30 -14.30
N LEU A 11 0.03 -6.85 -13.10
CA LEU A 11 0.97 -6.29 -12.12
C LEU A 11 2.05 -7.30 -11.74
N GLU A 12 1.67 -8.54 -11.41
CA GLU A 12 2.63 -9.58 -11.01
C GLU A 12 3.63 -9.89 -12.13
N ARG A 13 3.21 -9.81 -13.39
CA ARG A 13 4.09 -9.98 -14.55
C ARG A 13 5.03 -8.80 -14.75
N GLU A 14 4.51 -7.57 -14.68
CA GLU A 14 5.26 -6.34 -14.91
C GLU A 14 6.32 -6.13 -13.82
N HIS A 15 5.98 -6.41 -12.56
CA HIS A 15 6.86 -6.22 -11.41
C HIS A 15 7.69 -7.46 -11.06
N LYS A 16 7.34 -8.64 -11.60
CA LYS A 16 7.97 -9.94 -11.23
C LYS A 16 7.90 -10.23 -9.72
N GLN A 17 6.81 -9.82 -9.10
CA GLN A 17 6.54 -9.93 -7.66
C GLN A 17 5.10 -10.40 -7.46
N THR A 18 4.78 -10.93 -6.28
CA THR A 18 3.38 -11.24 -5.95
C THR A 18 2.59 -9.95 -5.69
N ILE A 19 1.26 -9.99 -5.83
CA ILE A 19 0.44 -8.82 -5.50
C ILE A 19 0.64 -8.37 -4.04
N ASP A 20 0.86 -9.31 -3.12
CA ASP A 20 1.10 -9.02 -1.71
C ASP A 20 2.38 -8.18 -1.53
N ASP A 21 3.48 -8.58 -2.19
CA ASP A 21 4.76 -7.86 -2.15
C ASP A 21 4.66 -6.47 -2.79
N ILE A 22 3.98 -6.38 -3.96
CA ILE A 22 3.78 -5.11 -4.67
C ILE A 22 2.98 -4.15 -3.79
N MET A 23 1.88 -4.63 -3.20
CA MET A 23 1.03 -3.78 -2.36
C MET A 23 1.73 -3.39 -1.06
N TYR A 24 2.55 -4.27 -0.48
CA TYR A 24 3.35 -3.95 0.70
C TYR A 24 4.37 -2.84 0.39
N ASP A 25 5.12 -2.95 -0.70
CA ASP A 25 6.10 -1.92 -1.11
C ASP A 25 5.42 -0.56 -1.32
N TYR A 26 4.33 -0.53 -2.09
CA TYR A 26 3.67 0.73 -2.41
C TYR A 26 2.91 1.33 -1.23
N TYR A 27 2.17 0.51 -0.48
CA TYR A 27 1.28 1.01 0.57
C TYR A 27 1.98 1.20 1.91
N ILE A 28 2.96 0.35 2.26
CA ILE A 28 3.66 0.37 3.55
C ILE A 28 5.03 1.03 3.41
N GLU A 29 5.95 0.46 2.65
CA GLU A 29 7.35 0.92 2.58
C GLU A 29 7.47 2.35 2.01
N LYS A 30 6.81 2.60 0.87
CA LYS A 30 6.75 3.93 0.25
C LYS A 30 5.72 4.86 0.91
N ASP A 31 4.96 4.35 1.87
CA ASP A 31 3.92 5.07 2.61
C ASP A 31 2.83 5.71 1.72
N LEU A 32 2.57 5.20 0.52
CA LEU A 32 1.66 5.85 -0.42
C LEU A 32 0.18 5.69 -0.04
N GLY A 33 -0.60 6.74 -0.30
CA GLY A 33 -2.05 6.67 -0.22
C GLY A 33 -2.69 6.04 -1.47
N PRO A 34 -3.96 5.58 -1.42
CA PRO A 34 -4.58 4.86 -2.54
C PRO A 34 -4.64 5.62 -3.87
N ALA A 35 -4.69 6.95 -3.85
CA ALA A 35 -4.71 7.74 -5.08
C ALA A 35 -3.32 7.75 -5.76
N VAL A 36 -2.26 7.92 -4.98
CA VAL A 36 -0.88 8.00 -5.49
C VAL A 36 -0.40 6.61 -5.89
N GLY A 37 -0.57 5.60 -5.04
CA GLY A 37 -0.17 4.23 -5.35
C GLY A 37 -0.86 3.66 -6.59
N ALA A 38 -2.17 3.94 -6.77
CA ALA A 38 -2.88 3.54 -7.98
C ALA A 38 -2.34 4.22 -9.25
N LYS A 39 -1.99 5.52 -9.15
CA LYS A 39 -1.40 6.27 -10.26
C LYS A 39 -0.04 5.69 -10.65
N GLU A 40 0.81 5.37 -9.69
CA GLU A 40 2.14 4.82 -9.96
C GLU A 40 2.08 3.40 -10.54
N LEU A 41 1.12 2.58 -10.11
CA LEU A 41 0.89 1.24 -10.66
C LEU A 41 0.09 1.24 -11.97
N GLY A 42 -0.38 2.41 -12.44
CA GLY A 42 -1.17 2.51 -13.66
C GLY A 42 -2.55 1.83 -13.59
N ILE A 43 -3.14 1.71 -12.40
CA ILE A 43 -4.42 1.01 -12.18
C ILE A 43 -5.52 1.94 -11.66
N PRO A 44 -6.80 1.57 -11.77
CA PRO A 44 -7.88 2.30 -11.11
C PRO A 44 -7.71 2.31 -9.59
N ARG A 45 -7.98 3.45 -8.93
CA ARG A 45 -7.94 3.57 -7.45
C ARG A 45 -8.73 2.47 -6.74
N ARG A 46 -9.88 2.06 -7.29
CA ARG A 46 -10.71 0.98 -6.73
C ARG A 46 -10.00 -0.38 -6.71
N ALA A 47 -9.16 -0.67 -7.71
CA ALA A 47 -8.36 -1.89 -7.77
C ALA A 47 -7.26 -1.85 -6.69
N PHE A 48 -6.59 -0.71 -6.54
CA PHE A 48 -5.61 -0.53 -5.47
C PHE A 48 -6.22 -0.76 -4.08
N VAL A 49 -7.38 -0.13 -3.80
CA VAL A 49 -8.09 -0.32 -2.52
C VAL A 49 -8.52 -1.78 -2.32
N TYR A 50 -8.99 -2.44 -3.38
CA TYR A 50 -9.35 -3.85 -3.35
C TYR A 50 -8.14 -4.72 -2.97
N PHE A 51 -6.98 -4.50 -3.58
CA PHE A 51 -5.78 -5.27 -3.25
C PHE A 51 -5.25 -4.96 -1.85
N VAL A 52 -5.28 -3.71 -1.38
CA VAL A 52 -4.95 -3.38 0.03
C VAL A 52 -5.82 -4.18 1.00
N GLN A 53 -7.12 -4.30 0.72
CA GLN A 53 -8.06 -5.08 1.54
C GLN A 53 -7.78 -6.57 1.46
N GLN A 54 -7.53 -7.08 0.26
CA GLN A 54 -7.22 -8.50 0.03
C GLN A 54 -5.92 -8.93 0.73
N CYS A 55 -4.92 -8.05 0.77
CA CYS A 55 -3.62 -8.29 1.41
C CYS A 55 -3.62 -7.91 2.92
N GLU A 56 -4.76 -7.50 3.48
CA GLU A 56 -4.94 -7.16 4.90
C GLU A 56 -3.97 -6.08 5.45
N LEU A 57 -3.53 -5.15 4.59
CA LEU A 57 -2.44 -4.21 4.93
C LEU A 57 -2.89 -3.01 5.78
N GLN A 58 -4.19 -2.82 6.05
CA GLN A 58 -4.66 -1.66 6.82
C GLN A 58 -4.15 -1.68 8.26
N ALA A 59 -4.05 -2.87 8.87
CA ALA A 59 -3.52 -3.02 10.22
C ALA A 59 -2.04 -2.61 10.27
N ALA A 60 -1.23 -3.10 9.33
CA ALA A 60 0.19 -2.74 9.21
C ALA A 60 0.38 -1.22 9.01
N LYS A 61 -0.45 -0.59 8.16
CA LYS A 61 -0.41 0.86 7.94
C LYS A 61 -0.76 1.64 9.20
N PHE A 62 -1.76 1.19 9.95
CA PHE A 62 -2.16 1.83 11.20
C PHE A 62 -1.06 1.78 12.26
N ASP A 63 -0.38 0.65 12.39
CA ASP A 63 0.76 0.51 13.30
C ASP A 63 1.95 1.40 12.88
N LEU A 64 2.20 1.53 11.58
CA LEU A 64 3.20 2.46 11.06
C LEU A 64 2.87 3.92 11.42
N ILE A 65 1.61 4.34 11.25
CA ILE A 65 1.15 5.69 11.61
C ILE A 65 1.30 5.92 13.12
N LYS A 66 0.92 4.95 13.96
CA LYS A 66 1.10 5.04 15.42
C LYS A 66 2.56 5.21 15.82
N LYS A 67 3.45 4.40 15.25
CA LYS A 67 4.90 4.49 15.52
C LYS A 67 5.45 5.86 15.11
N LYS A 68 5.08 6.37 13.92
CA LYS A 68 5.47 7.70 13.46
C LYS A 68 4.97 8.81 14.39
N ALA A 69 3.72 8.73 14.85
CA ALA A 69 3.15 9.70 15.78
C ALA A 69 3.90 9.71 17.12
N LEU A 70 4.20 8.53 17.69
CA LEU A 70 4.96 8.41 18.92
C LEU A 70 6.35 9.04 18.79
N ASN A 71 7.10 8.66 17.75
CA ASN A 71 8.45 9.18 17.51
C ASN A 71 8.45 10.70 17.28
N SER A 72 7.42 11.26 16.62
CA SER A 72 7.30 12.70 16.43
C SER A 72 7.01 13.46 17.73
N GLY A 73 6.24 12.86 18.65
CA GLY A 73 5.98 13.42 19.97
C GLY A 73 7.21 13.41 20.87
N GLU A 74 8.01 12.34 20.82
CA GLU A 74 9.29 12.25 21.52
C GLU A 74 10.30 13.29 21.02
N LEU A 75 10.39 13.50 19.70
CA LEU A 75 11.26 14.54 19.11
C LEU A 75 10.85 15.95 19.54
N MET A 76 9.55 16.24 19.61
CA MET A 76 9.05 17.54 20.09
C MET A 76 9.23 17.74 21.60
N ALA A 77 9.22 16.67 22.40
CA ALA A 77 9.48 16.73 23.84
C ALA A 77 10.98 16.88 24.19
N ALA A 78 11.87 16.56 23.24
CA ALA A 78 13.32 16.64 23.38
C ALA A 78 13.95 17.95 22.84
N LEU A 79 13.15 18.83 22.23
CA LEU A 79 13.53 20.18 21.76
C LEU A 79 13.06 21.26 22.74
#